data_AF-A0A5E7Z400-F1
#
_entry.id   AF-A0A5E7Z400-F1
#
_cell.length_a   1.000
_cell.length_b   1.000
_cell.length_c   1.000
_cell.angle_alpha   90.00
_cell.angle_beta   90.00
_cell.angle_gamma   90.00
#
_symmetry.space_group_name_H-M   'P 1'
#
loop_
_entity.id
_entity.type
_entity.pdbx_description
1 polymer ?
#
loop_
_entity_poly.entity_id
_entity_poly.type
_entity_poly.pdbx_seq_one_letter_code
_entity_poly.pdbx_strand_id
1 'polypeptide(L)'
;MALFTFWHGDDYPAPKRKNHISVKRELDVLTLARLMNLTEQDILKRFREGNEAWVLRLKGMPVSFGWLGRQKARIGELSKEIDIPKGNAYLWNFRTLEPYRGRGYYVQLLGTILQAEEKVSERIWIISAPENQSSFNGIVKAGFRPVGDIMFNYKNDVVLLASSVNERTVAAAETLQLPITTDITRPCWRCASNTMQKQASCDCYENSQLCQCRNQNTITATKLSTV
;
A
#
# COMPACT_ATOMS: atom_id res chain seq x y z
N MET A 1 4.96 -8.24 0.15
CA MET A 1 4.67 -6.80 0.17
C MET A 1 3.68 -6.61 1.29
N ALA A 2 3.98 -5.76 2.27
CA ALA A 2 3.13 -5.66 3.44
C ALA A 2 1.80 -4.99 3.06
N LEU A 3 0.69 -5.66 3.37
CA LEU A 3 -0.66 -5.15 3.22
C LEU A 3 -1.15 -4.63 4.58
N PHE A 4 -1.80 -3.47 4.55
CA PHE A 4 -2.36 -2.83 5.73
C PHE A 4 -3.81 -2.44 5.53
N THR A 5 -4.51 -2.30 6.64
CA THR A 5 -5.91 -1.85 6.69
C THR A 5 -6.12 -0.82 7.78
N PHE A 6 -7.09 0.06 7.57
CA PHE A 6 -7.74 0.88 8.59
C PHE A 6 -9.24 0.62 8.48
N TRP A 7 -9.91 0.33 9.60
CA TRP A 7 -11.35 0.10 9.64
C TRP A 7 -12.05 1.26 10.34
N HIS A 8 -13.31 1.51 9.99
CA HIS A 8 -14.15 2.47 10.72
C HIS A 8 -14.15 2.14 12.23
N GLY A 9 -13.87 3.15 13.06
CA GLY A 9 -13.73 2.98 14.51
C GLY A 9 -12.35 2.51 15.00
N ASP A 10 -11.37 2.27 14.13
CA ASP A 10 -9.98 2.10 14.57
C ASP A 10 -9.41 3.42 15.12
N ASP A 11 -8.70 3.35 16.25
CA ASP A 11 -7.92 4.48 16.77
C ASP A 11 -6.81 4.88 15.78
N TYR A 12 -6.75 6.18 15.45
CA TYR A 12 -5.68 6.76 14.66
C TYR A 12 -5.21 8.12 15.23
N PRO A 13 -3.92 8.48 15.09
CA PRO A 13 -3.43 9.77 15.54
C PRO A 13 -3.98 10.88 14.64
N ALA A 14 -4.88 11.71 15.18
CA ALA A 14 -5.51 12.80 14.45
C ALA A 14 -4.45 13.70 13.75
N PRO A 15 -4.66 14.07 12.48
CA PRO A 15 -3.69 14.83 11.69
C PRO A 15 -3.40 16.20 12.32
N LYS A 16 -2.12 16.50 12.59
CA LYS A 16 -1.73 17.74 13.28
C LYS A 16 -2.04 18.95 12.42
N ARG A 17 -2.91 19.86 12.90
CA ARG A 17 -3.09 21.17 12.26
C ARG A 17 -1.77 21.94 12.35
N LYS A 18 -1.25 22.37 11.20
CA LYS A 18 -0.01 23.16 11.09
C LYS A 18 -0.25 24.33 10.16
N ASN A 19 0.15 25.53 10.59
CA ASN A 19 0.05 26.73 9.78
C ASN A 19 0.77 26.52 8.43
N HIS A 20 0.15 26.99 7.35
CA HIS A 20 0.59 26.83 5.96
C HIS A 20 0.62 25.40 5.39
N ILE A 21 0.12 24.37 6.09
CA ILE A 21 -0.17 23.07 5.47
C ILE A 21 -1.63 23.04 5.05
N SER A 22 -1.90 22.58 3.82
CA SER A 22 -3.22 22.16 3.40
C SER A 22 -3.15 20.78 2.74
N VAL A 23 -4.15 19.94 2.98
CA VAL A 23 -4.36 18.68 2.27
C VAL A 23 -5.72 18.80 1.61
N LYS A 24 -5.77 18.61 0.29
CA LYS A 24 -7.01 18.71 -0.48
C LYS A 24 -7.03 17.67 -1.59
N ARG A 25 -8.23 17.37 -2.06
CA ARG A 25 -8.45 16.76 -3.36
C ARG A 25 -7.99 17.72 -4.45
N GLU A 26 -7.31 17.20 -5.44
CA GLU A 26 -6.84 17.93 -6.61
C GLU A 26 -7.59 17.45 -7.85
N LEU A 27 -8.04 18.40 -8.66
CA LEU A 27 -8.81 18.17 -9.87
C LEU A 27 -8.13 18.77 -11.12
N ASP A 28 -7.15 19.66 -10.94
CA ASP A 28 -6.43 20.24 -12.09
C ASP A 28 -5.52 19.20 -12.75
N VAL A 29 -5.93 18.75 -13.93
CA VAL A 29 -5.28 17.71 -14.73
C VAL A 29 -3.83 18.10 -15.06
N LEU A 30 -3.60 19.36 -15.41
CA LEU A 30 -2.27 19.89 -15.79
C LEU A 30 -1.31 19.88 -14.60
N THR A 31 -1.75 20.35 -13.43
CA THR A 31 -0.96 20.29 -12.19
C THR A 31 -0.63 18.86 -11.80
N LEU A 32 -1.58 17.92 -11.90
CA LEU A 32 -1.36 16.52 -11.58
C LEU A 32 -0.40 15.82 -12.55
N ALA A 33 -0.57 16.04 -13.86
CA ALA A 33 0.32 15.53 -14.90
C ALA A 33 1.78 15.97 -14.65
N ARG A 34 1.99 17.26 -14.38
CA ARG A 34 3.31 17.84 -14.05
C ARG A 34 3.87 17.31 -12.72
N LEU A 35 3.05 17.26 -11.66
CA LEU A 35 3.46 16.83 -10.32
C LEU A 35 3.85 15.35 -10.26
N MET A 36 3.16 14.52 -11.03
CA MET A 36 3.32 13.06 -11.01
C MET A 36 4.21 12.53 -12.14
N ASN A 37 4.62 13.40 -13.08
CA ASN A 37 5.33 13.05 -14.32
C ASN A 37 4.55 12.00 -15.14
N LEU A 38 3.30 12.34 -15.47
CA LEU A 38 2.35 11.53 -16.24
C LEU A 38 1.75 12.37 -17.38
N THR A 39 1.13 11.72 -18.37
CA THR A 39 0.35 12.45 -19.37
C THR A 39 -0.98 12.92 -18.79
N GLU A 40 -1.58 13.96 -19.38
CA GLU A 40 -2.96 14.36 -19.04
C GLU A 40 -3.97 13.24 -19.29
N GLN A 41 -3.72 12.39 -20.30
CA GLN A 41 -4.55 11.22 -20.61
C GLN A 41 -4.52 10.18 -19.48
N ASP A 42 -3.36 9.95 -18.86
CA ASP A 42 -3.23 9.06 -17.69
C ASP A 42 -4.01 9.58 -16.48
N ILE A 43 -3.97 10.90 -16.24
CA ILE A 43 -4.71 11.54 -15.15
C ILE A 43 -6.23 11.44 -15.40
N LEU A 44 -6.68 11.78 -16.62
CA LEU A 44 -8.08 11.65 -17.02
C LEU A 44 -8.58 10.21 -16.97
N LYS A 45 -7.72 9.22 -17.29
CA LYS A 45 -8.04 7.79 -17.15
C LYS A 45 -8.30 7.43 -15.68
N ARG A 46 -7.41 7.83 -14.76
CA ARG A 46 -7.59 7.59 -13.30
C ARG A 46 -8.88 8.21 -12.78
N PHE A 47 -9.22 9.43 -13.20
CA PHE A 47 -10.48 10.08 -12.84
C PHE A 47 -11.71 9.32 -13.37
N ARG A 48 -11.69 8.85 -14.63
CA ARG A 48 -12.77 8.00 -15.17
C ARG A 48 -12.92 6.66 -14.45
N GLU A 49 -11.83 6.15 -13.87
CA GLU A 49 -11.80 4.93 -13.04
C GLU A 49 -12.20 5.17 -11.57
N GLY A 50 -12.72 6.36 -11.25
CA GLY A 50 -13.21 6.70 -9.91
C GLY A 50 -12.11 6.89 -8.87
N ASN A 51 -10.88 7.25 -9.29
CA ASN A 51 -9.77 7.56 -8.40
C ASN A 51 -9.70 9.06 -8.11
N GLU A 52 -9.59 9.44 -6.84
CA GLU A 52 -9.41 10.82 -6.38
C GLU A 52 -7.93 11.09 -6.07
N ALA A 53 -7.36 12.14 -6.66
CA ALA A 53 -6.01 12.60 -6.35
C ALA A 53 -6.02 13.44 -5.08
N TRP A 54 -5.15 13.12 -4.12
CA TRP A 54 -4.98 13.89 -2.89
C TRP A 54 -3.58 14.50 -2.84
N VAL A 55 -3.50 15.80 -2.56
CA VAL A 55 -2.24 16.55 -2.55
C VAL A 55 -2.10 17.33 -1.24
N LEU A 56 -0.97 17.12 -0.55
CA LEU A 56 -0.50 17.95 0.55
C LEU A 56 0.38 19.08 -0.01
N ARG A 57 0.01 20.31 0.34
CA ARG A 57 0.74 21.53 0.02
C ARG A 57 1.33 22.19 1.27
N LEU A 58 2.53 22.72 1.13
CA LEU A 58 3.21 23.57 2.11
C LEU A 58 3.39 24.97 1.50
N LYS A 59 2.80 26.00 2.13
CA LYS A 59 2.78 27.38 1.61
C LYS A 59 2.32 27.44 0.13
N GLY A 60 1.33 26.64 -0.23
CA GLY A 60 0.79 26.51 -1.60
C GLY A 60 1.54 25.54 -2.52
N MET A 61 2.82 25.25 -2.26
CA MET A 61 3.62 24.33 -3.09
C MET A 61 3.26 22.86 -2.78
N PRO A 62 3.04 21.99 -3.78
CA PRO A 62 2.81 20.56 -3.55
C PRO A 62 4.09 19.89 -3.03
N VAL A 63 3.97 19.07 -1.98
CA VAL A 63 5.12 18.37 -1.37
C VAL A 63 4.89 16.87 -1.16
N SER A 64 3.63 16.43 -1.09
CA SER A 64 3.28 15.00 -1.04
C SER A 64 1.95 14.78 -1.76
N PHE A 65 1.79 13.63 -2.40
CA PHE A 65 0.55 13.25 -3.06
C PHE A 65 0.29 11.74 -2.96
N GLY A 66 -0.92 11.34 -3.33
CA GLY A 66 -1.32 9.95 -3.57
C GLY A 66 -2.73 9.86 -4.17
N TRP A 67 -3.22 8.65 -4.37
CA TRP A 67 -4.52 8.37 -4.96
C TRP A 67 -5.39 7.52 -4.04
N LEU A 68 -6.69 7.79 -4.07
CA LEU A 68 -7.75 7.06 -3.36
C LEU A 68 -8.73 6.52 -4.40
N GLY A 69 -8.77 5.20 -4.61
CA GLY A 69 -9.77 4.54 -5.44
C GLY A 69 -10.92 3.97 -4.61
N ARG A 70 -12.15 3.98 -5.13
CA ARG A 70 -13.33 3.29 -4.54
C ARG A 70 -14.13 2.43 -5.54
N GLN A 71 -13.68 2.33 -6.78
CA GLN A 71 -14.29 1.48 -7.82
C GLN A 71 -13.27 0.50 -8.37
N LYS A 72 -12.16 1.01 -8.88
CA LYS A 72 -11.06 0.20 -9.42
C LYS A 72 -9.72 0.66 -8.88
N ALA A 73 -8.83 -0.29 -8.67
CA ALA A 73 -7.41 -0.04 -8.42
C ALA A 73 -6.53 -1.00 -9.23
N ARG A 74 -5.34 -0.53 -9.59
CA ARG A 74 -4.29 -1.37 -10.17
C ARG A 74 -3.15 -1.54 -9.17
N ILE A 75 -2.83 -2.78 -8.84
CA ILE A 75 -1.62 -3.14 -8.09
C ILE A 75 -0.56 -3.40 -9.15
N GLY A 76 0.27 -2.39 -9.41
CA GLY A 76 1.24 -2.40 -10.51
C GLY A 76 2.24 -3.55 -10.38
N GLU A 77 2.65 -3.82 -9.14
CA GLU A 77 3.57 -4.87 -8.71
C GLU A 77 3.04 -6.29 -8.97
N LEU A 78 1.71 -6.46 -9.09
CA LEU A 78 1.06 -7.72 -9.46
C LEU A 78 0.60 -7.74 -10.92
N SER A 79 0.69 -6.62 -11.63
CA SER A 79 -0.04 -6.37 -12.88
C SER A 79 -1.55 -6.70 -12.80
N LYS A 80 -2.13 -6.62 -11.60
CA LYS A 80 -3.52 -6.99 -11.31
C LYS A 80 -4.39 -5.74 -11.19
N GLU A 81 -5.54 -5.74 -11.86
CA GLU A 81 -6.64 -4.83 -11.58
C GLU A 81 -7.59 -5.50 -10.58
N ILE A 82 -8.10 -4.74 -9.63
CA ILE A 82 -9.11 -5.18 -8.67
C ILE A 82 -10.32 -4.24 -8.72
N ASP A 83 -11.51 -4.82 -8.71
CA ASP A 83 -12.73 -4.11 -8.36
C ASP A 83 -12.78 -3.96 -6.84
N ILE A 84 -12.94 -2.73 -6.36
CA ILE A 84 -12.95 -2.40 -4.94
C ILE A 84 -14.38 -2.62 -4.43
N PRO A 85 -14.61 -3.48 -3.42
CA PRO A 85 -15.96 -3.72 -2.90
C PRO A 85 -16.59 -2.44 -2.34
N LYS A 86 -17.94 -2.38 -2.36
CA LYS A 86 -18.66 -1.26 -1.74
C LYS A 86 -18.24 -1.08 -0.27
N GLY A 87 -18.18 0.16 0.20
CA GLY A 87 -17.70 0.50 1.54
C GLY A 87 -16.17 0.41 1.71
N ASN A 88 -15.42 -0.04 0.70
CA ASN A 88 -13.97 -0.14 0.76
C ASN A 88 -13.31 0.98 -0.06
N ALA A 89 -12.09 1.33 0.32
CA ALA A 89 -11.23 2.24 -0.44
C ALA A 89 -9.80 1.71 -0.52
N TYR A 90 -9.09 2.04 -1.60
CA TYR A 90 -7.70 1.62 -1.82
C TYR A 90 -6.79 2.81 -2.07
N LEU A 91 -5.72 2.92 -1.28
CA LEU A 91 -4.72 3.98 -1.33
C LEU A 91 -3.50 3.51 -2.12
N TRP A 92 -3.08 4.30 -3.13
CA TRP A 92 -2.01 3.90 -4.03
C TRP A 92 -1.17 5.06 -4.58
N ASN A 93 0.03 4.70 -5.09
CA ASN A 93 0.98 5.62 -5.73
C ASN A 93 1.26 6.89 -4.90
N PHE A 94 1.52 6.70 -3.61
CA PHE A 94 1.87 7.79 -2.69
C PHE A 94 3.34 8.16 -2.80
N ARG A 95 3.63 9.46 -2.89
CA ARG A 95 5.00 9.99 -2.95
C ARG A 95 5.11 11.31 -2.18
N THR A 96 6.10 11.41 -1.31
CA THR A 96 6.62 12.70 -0.84
C THR A 96 7.82 13.09 -1.71
N LEU A 97 7.79 14.33 -2.22
CA LEU A 97 8.87 14.89 -3.04
C LEU A 97 10.17 14.94 -2.23
N GLU A 98 11.29 14.69 -2.89
CA GLU A 98 12.55 14.38 -2.23
C GLU A 98 13.03 15.41 -1.19
N PRO A 99 13.03 16.74 -1.46
CA PRO A 99 13.46 17.74 -0.48
C PRO A 99 12.63 17.76 0.81
N TYR A 100 11.43 17.16 0.79
CA TYR A 100 10.44 17.20 1.87
C TYR A 100 10.30 15.87 2.62
N ARG A 101 11.05 14.82 2.22
CA ARG A 101 11.06 13.51 2.89
C ARG A 101 11.55 13.61 4.34
N GLY A 102 11.19 12.63 5.17
CA GLY A 102 11.55 12.60 6.61
C GLY A 102 10.79 13.57 7.52
N ARG A 103 10.06 14.56 6.97
CA ARG A 103 9.40 15.64 7.74
C ARG A 103 7.96 15.33 8.17
N GLY A 104 7.51 14.09 8.00
CA GLY A 104 6.18 13.61 8.41
C GLY A 104 5.01 13.97 7.48
N TYR A 105 5.25 14.60 6.31
CA TYR A 105 4.16 14.97 5.39
C TYR A 105 3.38 13.77 4.84
N TYR A 106 4.02 12.62 4.66
CA TYR A 106 3.31 11.40 4.26
C TYR A 106 2.28 10.96 5.31
N VAL A 107 2.67 10.91 6.58
CA VAL A 107 1.78 10.59 7.72
C VAL A 107 0.65 11.61 7.82
N GLN A 108 0.96 12.90 7.67
CA GLN A 108 -0.04 13.98 7.66
C GLN A 108 -1.05 13.83 6.51
N LEU A 109 -0.59 13.45 5.32
CA LEU A 109 -1.45 13.23 4.15
C LEU A 109 -2.38 12.03 4.40
N LEU A 110 -1.84 10.89 4.82
CA LEU A 110 -2.63 9.69 5.15
C LEU A 110 -3.67 9.98 6.24
N GLY A 111 -3.26 10.58 7.37
CA GLY A 111 -4.17 10.89 8.48
C GLY A 111 -5.29 11.87 8.11
N THR A 112 -5.05 12.81 7.20
CA THR A 112 -6.13 13.69 6.69
C THR A 112 -7.07 12.95 5.73
N ILE A 113 -6.58 11.97 4.97
CA ILE A 113 -7.44 11.11 4.15
C ILE A 113 -8.30 10.21 5.05
N LEU A 114 -7.73 9.58 6.08
CA LEU A 114 -8.48 8.81 7.07
C LEU A 114 -9.60 9.65 7.70
N GLN A 115 -9.30 10.88 8.14
CA GLN A 115 -10.30 11.78 8.70
C GLN A 115 -11.41 12.18 7.71
N ALA A 116 -11.11 12.27 6.41
CA ALA A 116 -12.11 12.56 5.39
C ALA A 116 -12.98 11.32 5.06
N GLU A 117 -12.38 10.13 5.10
CA GLU A 117 -13.03 8.86 4.75
C GLU A 117 -13.74 8.19 5.93
N GLU A 118 -13.53 8.64 7.17
CA GLU A 118 -14.03 8.02 8.40
C GLU A 118 -15.54 7.75 8.37
N LYS A 119 -16.33 8.56 7.66
CA LYS A 119 -17.80 8.40 7.52
C LYS A 119 -18.27 7.93 6.14
N VAL A 120 -17.33 7.54 5.27
CA VAL A 120 -17.56 7.21 3.86
C VAL A 120 -17.14 5.77 3.56
N SER A 121 -16.02 5.33 4.15
CA SER A 121 -15.40 4.04 3.90
C SER A 121 -15.33 3.24 5.20
N GLU A 122 -15.91 2.04 5.20
CA GLU A 122 -15.84 1.06 6.29
C GLU A 122 -14.42 0.51 6.46
N ARG A 123 -13.69 0.36 5.35
CA ARG A 123 -12.35 -0.24 5.30
C ARG A 123 -11.47 0.48 4.27
N ILE A 124 -10.23 0.78 4.63
CA ILE A 124 -9.27 1.49 3.77
C ILE A 124 -7.97 0.67 3.71
N TRP A 125 -7.52 0.37 2.50
CA TRP A 125 -6.44 -0.57 2.23
C TRP A 125 -5.22 0.13 1.63
N ILE A 126 -4.01 -0.30 1.97
CA ILE A 126 -2.76 0.20 1.38
C ILE A 126 -1.67 -0.89 1.37
N ILE A 127 -0.87 -0.94 0.30
CA ILE A 127 0.28 -1.84 0.17
C ILE A 127 1.58 -1.05 0.29
N SER A 128 2.59 -1.62 0.96
CA SER A 128 3.98 -1.15 0.92
C SER A 128 4.90 -2.19 0.28
N ALA A 129 5.69 -1.75 -0.71
CA ALA A 129 6.80 -2.53 -1.23
C ALA A 129 7.84 -2.81 -0.12
N PRO A 130 8.49 -4.00 -0.08
CA PRO A 130 9.42 -4.40 0.99
C PRO A 130 10.60 -3.45 1.17
N GLU A 131 11.15 -2.92 0.07
CA GLU A 131 12.25 -1.98 0.06
C GLU A 131 11.91 -0.59 0.65
N ASN A 132 10.63 -0.29 0.85
CA ASN A 132 10.17 1.04 1.25
C ASN A 132 9.84 1.10 2.76
N GLN A 133 10.86 0.87 3.60
CA GLN A 133 10.73 0.93 5.06
C GLN A 133 10.18 2.27 5.57
N SER A 134 10.47 3.37 4.86
CA SER A 134 9.97 4.70 5.20
C SER A 134 8.45 4.78 5.05
N SER A 135 7.89 4.19 3.98
CA SER A 135 6.44 4.09 3.81
C SER A 135 5.81 3.10 4.77
N PHE A 136 6.39 1.91 5.00
CA PHE A 136 5.94 0.97 6.04
C PHE A 136 5.76 1.69 7.39
N ASN A 137 6.82 2.37 7.86
CA ASN A 137 6.82 3.10 9.12
C ASN A 137 5.84 4.30 9.09
N GLY A 138 5.62 4.92 7.93
CA GLY A 138 4.67 6.02 7.76
C GLY A 138 3.21 5.58 7.79
N ILE A 139 2.90 4.42 7.22
CA ILE A 139 1.58 3.80 7.19
C ILE A 139 1.15 3.43 8.61
N VAL A 140 2.02 2.71 9.35
CA VAL A 140 1.78 2.38 10.77
C VAL A 140 1.61 3.65 11.62
N LYS A 141 2.47 4.67 11.43
CA LYS A 141 2.35 5.96 12.14
C LYS A 141 1.10 6.77 11.78
N ALA A 142 0.39 6.43 10.71
CA ALA A 142 -0.88 7.06 10.34
C ALA A 142 -2.10 6.34 10.95
N GLY A 143 -1.92 5.19 11.62
CA GLY A 143 -3.00 4.41 12.25
C GLY A 143 -3.38 3.11 11.53
N PHE A 144 -2.77 2.81 10.39
CA PHE A 144 -3.02 1.56 9.67
C PHE A 144 -2.38 0.35 10.38
N ARG A 145 -3.08 -0.78 10.38
CA ARG A 145 -2.65 -2.05 10.98
C ARG A 145 -2.21 -3.03 9.89
N PRO A 146 -1.07 -3.74 10.02
CA PRO A 146 -0.68 -4.79 9.09
C PRO A 146 -1.65 -5.98 9.18
N VAL A 147 -1.96 -6.61 8.05
CA VAL A 147 -2.86 -7.79 7.97
C VAL A 147 -2.19 -9.04 7.39
N GLY A 148 -1.03 -8.87 6.75
CA GLY A 148 -0.26 -9.93 6.12
C GLY A 148 0.67 -9.40 5.02
N ASP A 149 1.36 -10.31 4.37
CA ASP A 149 2.27 -10.04 3.25
C ASP A 149 1.74 -10.68 1.96
N ILE A 150 1.66 -9.89 0.90
CA ILE A 150 1.39 -10.41 -0.44
C ILE A 150 2.69 -11.02 -0.98
N MET A 151 2.65 -12.33 -1.26
CA MET A 151 3.80 -13.15 -1.66
C MET A 151 3.41 -14.12 -2.77
N PHE A 152 4.34 -14.99 -3.17
CA PHE A 152 4.11 -16.06 -4.13
C PHE A 152 4.23 -17.43 -3.44
N ASN A 153 3.30 -18.34 -3.69
CA ASN A 153 3.40 -19.71 -3.18
C ASN A 153 4.35 -20.57 -4.04
N TYR A 154 4.51 -21.85 -3.68
CA TYR A 154 5.36 -22.78 -4.43
C TYR A 154 4.92 -23.07 -5.87
N LYS A 155 3.69 -22.71 -6.26
CA LYS A 155 3.14 -22.82 -7.63
C LYS A 155 3.24 -21.52 -8.44
N ASN A 156 3.81 -20.45 -7.86
CA ASN A 156 3.82 -19.07 -8.37
C ASN A 156 2.45 -18.36 -8.39
N ASP A 157 1.46 -18.86 -7.66
CA ASP A 157 0.23 -18.10 -7.42
C ASP A 157 0.53 -16.96 -6.45
N VAL A 158 -0.13 -15.81 -6.66
CA VAL A 158 -0.11 -14.70 -5.70
C VAL A 158 -0.99 -15.07 -4.50
N VAL A 159 -0.45 -14.96 -3.29
CA VAL A 159 -1.13 -15.33 -2.03
C VAL A 159 -1.00 -14.22 -1.00
N LEU A 160 -1.95 -14.17 -0.05
CA LEU A 160 -1.81 -13.41 1.19
C LEU A 160 -1.25 -14.34 2.28
N LEU A 161 0.03 -14.19 2.60
CA LEU A 161 0.64 -14.81 3.76
C LEU A 161 0.20 -14.06 5.02
N ALA A 162 -0.34 -14.77 6.01
CA ALA A 162 -0.69 -14.21 7.30
C ALA A 162 -0.20 -15.10 8.45
N SER A 163 0.17 -14.49 9.57
CA SER A 163 0.60 -15.22 10.79
C SER A 163 -0.56 -15.97 11.46
N SER A 164 -1.81 -15.54 11.21
CA SER A 164 -3.04 -16.22 11.62
C SER A 164 -4.21 -15.77 10.74
N VAL A 165 -5.23 -16.61 10.60
CA VAL A 165 -6.48 -16.24 9.92
C VAL A 165 -7.40 -15.55 10.93
N ASN A 166 -7.76 -14.30 10.64
CA ASN A 166 -8.69 -13.49 11.42
C ASN A 166 -9.57 -12.66 10.46
N GLU A 167 -10.58 -11.96 10.99
CA GLU A 167 -11.55 -11.20 10.20
C GLU A 167 -10.89 -10.19 9.22
N ARG A 168 -9.79 -9.54 9.62
CA ARG A 168 -9.08 -8.57 8.77
C ARG A 168 -8.31 -9.24 7.65
N THR A 169 -7.73 -10.40 7.92
CA THR A 169 -7.05 -11.23 6.91
C THR A 169 -8.06 -11.81 5.90
N VAL A 170 -9.25 -12.22 6.35
CA VAL A 170 -10.34 -12.67 5.45
C VAL A 170 -10.83 -11.52 4.56
N ALA A 171 -11.17 -10.36 5.15
CA ALA A 171 -11.59 -9.19 4.40
C ALA A 171 -10.52 -8.69 3.40
N ALA A 172 -9.24 -8.83 3.76
CA ALA A 172 -8.12 -8.50 2.87
C ALA A 172 -8.04 -9.44 1.67
N ALA A 173 -8.17 -10.74 1.91
CA ALA A 173 -8.18 -11.78 0.89
C ALA A 173 -9.35 -11.63 -0.09
N GLU A 174 -10.55 -11.34 0.42
CA GLU A 174 -11.74 -11.02 -0.38
C GLU A 174 -11.52 -9.77 -1.23
N THR A 175 -11.08 -8.67 -0.61
CA THR A 175 -10.86 -7.38 -1.30
C THR A 175 -9.84 -7.48 -2.43
N LEU A 176 -8.74 -8.21 -2.21
CA LEU A 176 -7.69 -8.37 -3.22
C LEU A 176 -7.91 -9.58 -4.14
N GLN A 177 -8.94 -10.39 -3.87
CA GLN A 177 -9.22 -11.66 -4.54
C GLN A 177 -7.97 -12.58 -4.55
N LEU A 178 -7.40 -12.81 -3.36
CA LEU A 178 -6.19 -13.63 -3.15
C LEU A 178 -6.50 -14.77 -2.16
N PRO A 179 -5.99 -15.99 -2.39
CA PRO A 179 -6.04 -17.05 -1.38
C PRO A 179 -5.17 -16.69 -0.17
N ILE A 180 -5.64 -17.04 1.03
CA ILE A 180 -4.87 -16.93 2.27
C ILE A 180 -3.97 -18.16 2.40
N THR A 181 -2.77 -17.99 2.94
CA THR A 181 -1.95 -19.08 3.47
C THR A 181 -1.30 -18.69 4.78
N THR A 182 -1.09 -19.67 5.65
CA THR A 182 -0.26 -19.58 6.86
C THR A 182 1.04 -20.37 6.70
N ASP A 183 1.22 -21.05 5.57
CA ASP A 183 2.37 -21.92 5.30
C ASP A 183 3.57 -21.14 4.78
N ILE A 184 4.73 -21.79 4.76
CA ILE A 184 5.95 -21.21 4.19
C ILE A 184 5.73 -20.93 2.70
N THR A 185 5.76 -19.65 2.31
CA THR A 185 5.71 -19.21 0.90
C THR A 185 7.10 -19.13 0.29
N ARG A 186 7.19 -19.03 -1.05
CA ARG A 186 8.49 -18.82 -1.72
C ARG A 186 9.15 -17.55 -1.17
N PRO A 187 10.46 -17.57 -0.88
CA PRO A 187 11.09 -16.42 -0.27
C PRO A 187 11.36 -15.33 -1.32
N CYS A 188 11.51 -14.08 -0.85
CA CYS A 188 11.92 -12.91 -1.65
C CYS A 188 10.98 -12.45 -2.79
N TRP A 189 10.23 -11.38 -2.50
CA TRP A 189 9.47 -10.60 -3.50
C TRP A 189 10.29 -10.21 -4.75
N ARG A 190 11.52 -9.73 -4.55
CA ARG A 190 12.43 -9.28 -5.62
C ARG A 190 12.86 -10.42 -6.55
N CYS A 191 12.90 -11.65 -6.04
CA CYS A 191 13.39 -12.83 -6.73
C CYS A 191 12.27 -13.39 -7.61
N ALA A 192 11.05 -13.53 -7.04
CA ALA A 192 9.85 -13.84 -7.81
C ALA A 192 9.60 -12.81 -8.93
N SER A 193 9.71 -11.50 -8.64
CA SER A 193 9.56 -10.45 -9.64
C SER A 193 10.59 -10.55 -10.78
N ASN A 194 11.87 -10.72 -10.45
CA ASN A 194 12.93 -10.85 -11.46
C ASN A 194 12.79 -12.10 -12.34
N THR A 195 12.39 -13.24 -11.76
CA THR A 195 12.19 -14.47 -12.52
C THR A 195 10.94 -14.42 -13.39
N MET A 196 9.85 -13.79 -12.94
CA MET A 196 8.68 -13.51 -13.80
C MET A 196 9.02 -12.58 -14.97
N GLN A 197 9.93 -11.62 -14.78
CA GLN A 197 10.43 -10.75 -15.86
C GLN A 197 11.45 -11.44 -16.77
N LYS A 198 11.82 -12.71 -16.50
CA LYS A 198 12.89 -13.48 -17.19
C LYS A 198 14.27 -12.80 -17.15
N GLN A 199 14.52 -11.92 -16.18
CA GLN A 199 15.74 -11.09 -16.15
C GLN A 199 16.86 -11.65 -15.26
N ALA A 200 16.57 -12.59 -14.35
CA ALA A 200 17.60 -13.27 -13.57
C ALA A 200 17.16 -14.65 -13.07
N SER A 201 18.12 -15.58 -13.05
CA SER A 201 18.15 -16.71 -12.11
C SER A 201 18.34 -16.17 -10.69
N CYS A 202 17.83 -16.90 -9.69
CA CYS A 202 18.12 -16.62 -8.30
C CYS A 202 18.25 -17.94 -7.55
N ASP A 203 19.41 -18.21 -6.93
CA ASP A 203 19.73 -19.54 -6.39
C ASP A 203 18.70 -20.07 -5.39
N CYS A 204 18.07 -19.19 -4.61
CA CYS A 204 17.03 -19.57 -3.66
C CYS A 204 15.65 -19.84 -4.30
N TYR A 205 15.39 -19.32 -5.51
CA TYR A 205 14.20 -19.63 -6.30
C TYR A 205 14.32 -21.01 -6.98
N GLU A 206 15.53 -21.39 -7.40
CA GLU A 206 15.79 -22.68 -8.06
C GLU A 206 16.01 -23.82 -7.05
N ASN A 207 16.77 -23.58 -5.98
CA ASN A 207 17.18 -24.62 -5.03
C ASN A 207 16.31 -24.69 -3.75
N SER A 208 15.17 -24.01 -3.71
CA SER A 208 14.24 -23.95 -2.56
C SER A 208 14.88 -23.54 -1.22
N GLN A 209 16.00 -22.82 -1.26
CA GLN A 209 16.70 -22.33 -0.06
C GLN A 209 16.03 -21.07 0.51
N LEU A 210 16.28 -20.79 1.80
CA LEU A 210 15.82 -19.57 2.47
C LEU A 210 16.51 -18.32 1.86
N CYS A 211 15.83 -17.56 0.99
CA CYS A 211 16.41 -16.30 0.47
C CYS A 211 16.61 -15.28 1.62
N GLN A 212 17.87 -14.96 1.95
CA GLN A 212 18.22 -13.84 2.84
C GLN A 212 18.11 -12.49 2.13
N CYS A 213 16.89 -12.07 1.79
CA CYS A 213 16.71 -10.79 1.13
C CYS A 213 16.48 -9.69 2.16
N ARG A 214 17.53 -8.89 2.38
CA ARG A 214 17.78 -7.93 3.48
C ARG A 214 16.67 -6.91 3.85
N ASN A 215 15.54 -6.90 3.15
CA ASN A 215 14.40 -6.01 3.38
C ASN A 215 13.06 -6.76 3.55
N GLN A 216 13.06 -8.07 3.87
CA GLN A 216 11.82 -8.72 4.30
C GLN A 216 11.44 -8.18 5.70
N ASN A 217 10.36 -7.40 5.77
CA ASN A 217 9.68 -7.10 7.03
C ASN A 217 8.95 -8.37 7.48
N THR A 218 9.69 -9.36 7.98
CA THR A 218 9.08 -10.54 8.59
C THR A 218 8.22 -10.07 9.75
N ILE A 219 6.89 -10.18 9.61
CA ILE A 219 6.01 -10.27 10.77
C ILE A 219 6.41 -11.58 11.43
N THR A 220 7.31 -11.50 12.40
CA THR A 220 7.88 -12.67 13.05
C THR A 220 6.75 -13.42 13.73
N ALA A 221 6.40 -14.58 13.22
CA ALA A 221 5.60 -15.55 13.97
C ALA A 221 6.36 -15.80 15.28
N THR A 222 5.81 -15.31 16.38
CA THR A 222 6.48 -15.37 17.69
C THR A 222 6.70 -16.82 18.06
N LYS A 223 7.93 -17.14 18.49
CA LYS A 223 8.38 -18.49 18.84
C LYS A 223 7.33 -19.28 19.64
N LEU A 224 6.76 -20.31 19.02
CA LEU A 224 6.10 -21.41 19.74
C LEU A 224 7.13 -22.52 19.97
N SER A 225 7.95 -22.32 21.00
CA SER A 225 8.85 -23.31 21.62
C SER A 225 9.25 -22.73 22.98
N THR A 226 9.16 -23.40 24.12
CA THR A 226 8.59 -24.71 24.50
C THR A 226 8.37 -24.65 26.02
N VAL A 227 7.48 -25.49 26.57
CA VAL A 227 7.60 -25.94 27.97
C VAL A 227 8.61 -27.09 27.99
#